data_AF-A0A8T4SJ16-F1
#
_entry.id   AF-A0A8T4SJ16-F1
#
_cell.length_a   1.000
_cell.length_b   1.000
_cell.length_c   1.000
_cell.angle_alpha   90.00
_cell.angle_beta   90.00
_cell.angle_gamma   90.00
#
_symmetry.space_group_name_H-M   'P 1'
#
loop_
_entity.id
_entity.type
_entity.pdbx_description
1 polymer ?
#
loop_
_entity_poly.entity_id
_entity_poly.type
_entity_poly.pdbx_seq_one_letter_code
_entity_poly.pdbx_strand_id
1 'polypeptide(L)' 'MLTHCPECQSKLHEGQHKFPDGIFVVKYCKNCGFREERALF' A
#
# COMPACT_ATOMS: atom_id res chain seq x y z
N MET A 1 -9.96 -7.08 2.82
CA MET A 1 -8.71 -6.71 2.12
C MET A 1 -9.08 -5.70 1.04
N LEU A 2 -8.73 -4.42 1.18
CA LEU A 2 -8.99 -3.42 0.14
C LEU A 2 -8.06 -3.68 -1.06
N THR A 3 -8.60 -4.29 -2.11
CA THR A 3 -7.94 -4.52 -3.39
C THR A 3 -8.13 -3.35 -4.36
N HIS A 4 -9.03 -2.42 -4.05
CA HIS A 4 -9.38 -1.27 -4.88
C HIS A 4 -9.23 0.03 -4.10
N CYS A 5 -8.72 1.05 -4.79
CA CYS A 5 -8.51 2.38 -4.23
C CYS A 5 -9.85 3.05 -3.94
N PRO A 6 -10.08 3.62 -2.74
CA PRO A 6 -11.36 4.25 -2.40
C PRO A 6 -11.67 5.47 -3.28
N GLU A 7 -10.64 6.17 -3.78
CA GLU A 7 -10.84 7.38 -4.58
C GLU A 7 -11.17 7.09 -6.04
N CYS A 8 -10.43 6.17 -6.67
CA CYS A 8 -10.52 5.97 -8.12
C CYS A 8 -10.95 4.55 -8.52
N GLN A 9 -11.34 3.70 -7.55
CA GLN A 9 -11.73 2.29 -7.72
C GLN A 9 -10.71 1.41 -8.46
N SER A 10 -9.53 1.95 -8.73
CA SER A 10 -8.47 1.28 -9.46
C SER A 10 -7.76 0.27 -8.57
N LYS A 11 -7.16 -0.75 -9.17
CA LYS A 11 -6.44 -1.79 -8.43
C LYS A 11 -5.31 -1.17 -7.60
N LEU A 12 -5.32 -1.45 -6.29
CA LEU A 12 -4.22 -1.09 -5.40
C LEU A 12 -3.05 -2.04 -5.63
N HIS A 13 -1.86 -1.47 -5.75
CA HIS A 13 -0.61 -2.21 -5.75
C HIS A 13 -0.09 -2.32 -4.33
N GLU A 14 0.32 -3.51 -3.92
CA GLU A 14 0.94 -3.75 -2.63
C GLU A 14 2.43 -4.03 -2.84
N GLY A 15 3.26 -3.41 -2.01
CA GLY A 15 4.69 -3.66 -1.90
C GLY A 15 5.05 -3.89 -0.44
N GLN A 16 6.16 -4.57 -0.20
CA GLN A 16 6.68 -4.81 1.13
C GLN A 16 8.14 -4.38 1.18
N HIS A 17 8.47 -3.54 2.15
CA HIS A 17 9.82 -3.09 2.43
C HIS A 17 10.30 -3.74 3.72
N LYS A 18 11.44 -4.41 3.65
CA LYS A 18 12.10 -4.97 4.82
C LYS A 18 13.16 -4.00 5.29
N PHE A 19 12.94 -3.39 6.45
CA PHE A 19 13.90 -2.56 7.15
C PHE A 19 14.53 -3.36 8.30
N PRO A 20 15.69 -2.94 8.83
CA PRO A 20 16.27 -3.57 10.02
C PRO A 20 15.34 -3.48 11.25
N ASP A 21 14.47 -2.47 11.30
CA ASP A 21 13.51 -2.23 12.38
C ASP A 21 12.24 -3.11 12.27
N GLY A 22 11.95 -3.66 11.08
CA GLY A 22 10.74 -4.45 10.85
C GLY A 22 10.30 -4.50 9.39
N ILE A 23 9.12 -5.07 9.17
CA ILE A 23 8.52 -5.21 7.85
C ILE A 23 7.44 -4.14 7.68
N PHE A 24 7.53 -3.36 6.61
CA PHE A 24 6.58 -2.32 6.28
C PHE A 24 5.84 -2.71 5.01
N VAL A 25 4.51 -2.72 5.05
CA VAL A 25 3.68 -2.97 3.87
C VAL A 25 3.15 -1.64 3.37
N VAL A 26 3.41 -1.36 2.10
CA VAL A 26 2.96 -0.16 1.40
C VAL A 26 1.92 -0.54 0.37
N LYS A 27 0.78 0.13 0.38
CA LYS A 27 -0.25 0.05 -0.65
C LYS A 27 -0.29 1.36 -1.39
N TYR A 28 -0.32 1.31 -2.71
CA TYR A 28 -0.35 2.51 -3.52
C TYR A 28 -1.17 2.32 -4.79
N CYS A 29 -1.82 3.38 -5.25
CA CYS A 29 -2.56 3.40 -6.49
C CYS A 29 -1.79 4.23 -7.53
N LYS A 30 -1.43 3.61 -8.65
CA LYS A 30 -0.73 4.30 -9.75
C LYS A 30 -1.62 5.27 -10.54
N ASN A 31 -2.94 5.19 -10.37
CA ASN A 31 -3.90 5.98 -11.15
C ASN A 31 -4.20 7.33 -10.48
N CYS A 32 -4.57 7.31 -9.19
CA CYS A 32 -4.90 8.52 -8.44
C CYS A 32 -3.82 8.97 -7.45
N GLY A 33 -2.73 8.21 -7.26
CA GLY A 33 -1.63 8.60 -6.37
C GLY A 33 -1.84 8.29 -4.90
N PHE A 34 -2.97 7.66 -4.53
CA PHE A 34 -3.23 7.18 -3.18
C PHE A 34 -2.08 6.30 -2.66
N ARG A 35 -1.63 6.51 -1.42
CA ARG A 35 -0.59 5.72 -0.76
C ARG A 35 -0.91 5.54 0.71
N GLU A 36 -0.86 4.30 1.19
CA GLU A 36 -1.04 3.91 2.58
C GLU A 36 0.13 3.03 2.99
N GLU A 37 0.83 3.37 4.07
CA GLU A 37 1.94 2.58 4.60
C GLU A 37 1.57 2.08 5.99
N ARG A 38 1.78 0.80 6.26
CA ARG A 38 1.46 0.16 7.53
C ARG A 38 2.63 -0.72 7.97
N ALA A 39 3.16 -0.44 9.14
CA ALA A 39 4.14 -1.30 9.78
C ALA A 39 3.45 -2.60 10.25
N LEU A 40 4.07 -3.73 9.90
CA LEU A 40 3.74 -5.07 10.38
C LEU A 40 4.79 -5.41 11.45
N PHE A 41 4.51 -4.94 12.66
CA PHE A 41 5.21 -5.34 13.89
C PHE A 41 4.61 -6.63 14.45
#